data_AF-K2RGL0-F1
#
_entry.id   AF-K2RGL0-F1
#
_cell.length_a   1.000
_cell.length_b   1.000
_cell.length_c   1.000
_cell.angle_alpha   90.00
_cell.angle_beta   90.00
_cell.angle_gamma   90.00
#
_symmetry.space_group_name_H-M   'P 1'
#
loop_
_entity.id
_entity.type
_entity.pdbx_description
1 polymer ?
#
loop_
_entity_poly.entity_id
_entity_poly.type
_entity_poly.pdbx_seq_one_letter_code
_entity_poly.pdbx_strand_id
1 'polypeptide(L)'
;MLRGNEIRLFQLLPLGPSENTDSRVRGETRVVPISGGVKYETVSYVWGDGHDKVKITVNGHDTAITRPLEIALQRMRLPGETRTLWID
;
A
#
# COMPACT_ATOMS: atom_id res chain seq x y z
N MET A 1 6.24 13.17 -11.67
CA MET A 1 7.60 12.65 -11.42
C MET A 1 8.01 13.05 -10.01
N LEU A 2 8.77 12.20 -9.30
CA LEU A 2 9.37 12.54 -8.00
C LEU A 2 10.56 13.48 -8.23
N ARG A 3 10.75 14.45 -7.35
CA ARG A 3 11.96 15.27 -7.26
C ARG A 3 12.98 14.56 -6.37
N GLY A 4 14.25 14.98 -6.44
CA GLY A 4 15.38 14.31 -5.74
C GLY A 4 15.28 14.25 -4.20
N ASN A 5 14.31 14.94 -3.59
CA ASN A 5 14.07 14.91 -2.14
C ASN A 5 12.63 14.46 -1.80
N GLU A 6 12.00 13.68 -2.67
CA GLU A 6 10.62 13.23 -2.49
C GLU A 6 10.53 11.70 -2.49
N ILE A 7 9.62 11.19 -1.66
CA ILE A 7 9.21 9.78 -1.65
C ILE A 7 7.72 9.67 -1.91
N ARG A 8 7.30 8.53 -2.47
CA ARG A 8 5.90 8.15 -2.59
C ARG A 8 5.53 7.27 -1.41
N LEU A 9 4.54 7.69 -0.65
CA LEU A 9 3.93 6.90 0.40
C LEU A 9 2.61 6.32 -0.09
N PHE A 10 2.32 5.11 0.35
CA PHE A 10 1.07 4.41 0.14
C PHE A 10 0.26 4.43 1.44
N GLN A 11 -0.92 5.04 1.40
CA GLN A 11 -1.91 5.00 2.47
C GLN A 11 -2.82 3.80 2.24
N LEU A 12 -2.61 2.76 3.03
CA LEU A 12 -3.44 1.57 3.05
C LEU A 12 -4.75 1.89 3.77
N LEU A 13 -5.88 1.78 3.06
CA LEU A 13 -7.19 2.07 3.63
C LEU A 13 -7.67 0.93 4.54
N PRO A 14 -8.45 1.24 5.59
CA PRO A 14 -8.97 0.24 6.51
C PRO A 14 -10.00 -0.68 5.83
N LEU A 15 -10.31 -1.76 6.55
CA LEU A 15 -11.52 -2.53 6.30
C LEU A 15 -12.74 -1.70 6.66
N GLY A 16 -13.72 -1.65 5.75
CA GLY A 16 -15.05 -1.13 6.02
C GLY A 16 -15.85 -2.05 6.96
N PRO A 17 -17.00 -1.58 7.48
CA PRO A 17 -17.79 -2.32 8.48
C PRO A 17 -18.28 -3.71 8.05
N SER A 18 -18.45 -3.94 6.75
CA SER A 18 -18.88 -5.21 6.16
C SER A 18 -17.76 -5.97 5.45
N GLU A 19 -16.52 -5.49 5.55
CA GLU A 19 -15.37 -6.08 4.87
C GLU A 19 -14.59 -7.02 5.78
N ASN A 20 -13.97 -8.02 5.17
CA ASN A 20 -13.11 -9.00 5.83
C ASN A 20 -11.67 -8.92 5.28
N THR A 21 -10.77 -9.70 5.87
CA THR A 21 -9.35 -9.72 5.49
C THR A 21 -9.10 -10.03 4.01
N ASP A 22 -9.99 -10.76 3.35
CA ASP A 22 -9.87 -11.13 1.92
C ASP A 22 -10.46 -10.07 0.97
N SER A 23 -11.15 -9.06 1.52
CA SER A 23 -11.73 -7.97 0.73
C SER A 23 -10.63 -7.24 -0.03
N ARG A 24 -10.91 -6.77 -1.25
CA ARG A 24 -9.90 -6.13 -2.12
C ARG A 24 -9.14 -5.03 -1.37
N VAL A 25 -7.81 -5.05 -1.48
CA VAL A 25 -6.95 -4.02 -0.90
C VAL A 25 -7.18 -2.69 -1.62
N ARG A 26 -7.31 -1.61 -0.84
CA ARG A 26 -7.45 -0.25 -1.35
C ARG A 26 -6.42 0.65 -0.72
N GLY A 27 -5.96 1.63 -1.48
CA GLY A 27 -5.07 2.64 -0.98
C GLY A 27 -5.00 3.90 -1.82
N GLU A 28 -4.31 4.87 -1.27
CA GLU A 28 -4.02 6.14 -1.92
C GLU A 28 -2.51 6.36 -1.92
N THR A 29 -1.98 7.08 -2.90
CA THR A 29 -0.56 7.45 -2.90
C THR A 29 -0.41 8.95 -2.79
N ARG A 30 0.52 9.39 -1.95
CA ARG A 30 0.92 10.79 -1.88
C ARG A 30 2.42 10.92 -1.97
N VAL A 31 2.86 11.99 -2.63
CA VAL A 31 4.27 12.37 -2.70
C VAL A 31 4.56 13.33 -1.56
N VAL A 32 5.61 13.06 -0.80
CA VAL A 32 6.02 13.89 0.33
C VAL A 32 7.52 14.17 0.27
N PRO A 33 7.99 15.33 0.78
CA PRO A 33 9.41 15.54 1.00
C PRO A 33 9.96 14.57 2.05
N ILE A 34 11.17 14.06 1.85
CA ILE A 34 11.85 13.18 2.83
C ILE A 34 12.01 13.91 4.17
N SER A 35 12.31 15.20 4.13
CA SER A 35 12.46 16.07 5.32
C SER A 35 11.13 16.46 5.98
N GLY A 36 9.98 16.01 5.45
CA GLY A 36 8.65 16.49 5.84
C GLY A 36 8.14 16.01 7.21
N GLY A 37 8.92 15.22 7.95
CA GLY A 37 8.55 14.72 9.29
C GLY A 37 7.36 13.75 9.30
N VAL A 38 6.97 13.24 8.13
CA VAL A 38 5.87 12.28 7.99
C VAL A 38 6.30 10.94 8.56
N LYS A 39 5.50 10.40 9.50
CA LYS A 39 5.69 9.03 9.98
C LYS A 39 5.15 8.03 8.95
N TYR A 40 5.94 7.01 8.67
CA TYR A 40 5.58 5.89 7.81
C TYR A 40 6.28 4.62 8.30
N GLU A 41 5.69 3.48 7.99
CA GLU A 41 6.30 2.18 8.18
C GLU A 41 6.97 1.75 6.88
N THR A 42 8.12 1.10 6.97
CA THR A 42 8.81 0.58 5.77
C THR A 42 8.41 -0.87 5.56
N VAL A 43 8.04 -1.19 4.32
CA VAL A 43 7.75 -2.54 3.88
C VAL A 43 8.69 -2.85 2.72
N SER A 44 9.80 -3.52 3.04
CA SER A 44 10.64 -4.11 2.00
C SER A 44 10.00 -5.43 1.59
N TYR A 45 9.51 -5.50 0.36
CA TYR A 45 9.01 -6.75 -0.20
C TYR A 45 9.97 -7.24 -1.29
N VAL A 46 10.85 -8.16 -0.91
CA VAL A 46 11.69 -8.92 -1.83
C VAL A 46 11.31 -10.40 -1.73
N TRP A 47 11.42 -11.10 -2.87
CA TRP A 47 11.27 -12.55 -3.08
C TRP A 47 9.85 -13.08 -3.35
N GLY A 48 9.60 -13.39 -4.63
CA GLY A 48 8.44 -14.13 -5.14
C GLY A 48 8.47 -14.24 -6.67
N ASP A 49 7.80 -15.24 -7.24
CA ASP A 49 7.65 -15.35 -8.69
C ASP A 49 6.78 -14.19 -9.21
N GLY A 50 7.38 -13.31 -10.03
CA GLY A 50 6.76 -12.07 -10.49
C GLY A 50 5.58 -12.25 -11.44
N HIS A 51 5.26 -13.49 -11.83
CA HIS A 51 4.22 -13.82 -12.80
C HIS A 51 2.80 -13.80 -12.21
N ASP A 52 2.61 -14.10 -10.92
CA ASP A 52 1.27 -14.08 -10.29
C ASP A 52 0.89 -12.67 -9.83
N LYS A 53 0.21 -11.96 -10.73
CA LYS A 53 -0.29 -10.60 -10.50
C LYS A 53 -1.76 -10.61 -10.12
N VAL A 54 -2.09 -9.83 -9.10
CA VAL A 54 -3.46 -9.54 -8.65
C VAL A 54 -3.71 -8.04 -8.70
N LYS A 55 -4.98 -7.64 -8.76
CA LYS A 55 -5.38 -6.23 -8.85
C LYS A 55 -5.88 -5.70 -7.51
N ILE A 56 -5.28 -4.60 -7.07
CA ILE A 56 -5.74 -3.77 -5.96
C ILE A 56 -6.24 -2.42 -6.49
N THR A 57 -6.94 -1.64 -5.66
CA THR A 57 -7.38 -0.29 -6.05
C THR A 57 -6.45 0.76 -5.44
N VAL A 58 -5.83 1.57 -6.28
CA VAL A 58 -4.93 2.66 -5.87
C VAL A 58 -5.41 3.97 -6.50
N ASN A 59 -5.70 4.98 -5.70
CA ASN A 59 -6.27 6.26 -6.16
C ASN A 59 -7.51 6.07 -7.07
N GLY A 60 -8.35 5.08 -6.79
CA GLY A 60 -9.53 4.76 -7.61
C GLY A 60 -9.26 3.95 -8.89
N HIS A 61 -8.01 3.56 -9.16
CA HIS A 61 -7.62 2.79 -10.33
C HIS A 61 -7.16 1.37 -9.99
N ASP A 62 -7.46 0.40 -10.85
CA ASP A 62 -6.93 -0.96 -10.74
C ASP A 62 -5.41 -0.96 -11.00
N THR A 63 -4.64 -1.44 -10.02
CA THR A 63 -3.17 -1.54 -10.09
C THR A 63 -2.76 -2.99 -9.85
N ALA A 64 -1.95 -3.54 -10.76
CA ALA A 64 -1.43 -4.89 -10.66
C ALA A 64 -0.23 -4.96 -9.72
N ILE A 65 -0.30 -5.81 -8.70
CA ILE A 65 0.78 -6.10 -7.75
C ILE A 65 1.01 -7.62 -7.67
N THR A 66 2.07 -8.06 -7.01
CA THR A 66 2.28 -9.49 -6.76
C THR A 66 1.30 -10.00 -5.70
N ARG A 67 0.85 -11.25 -5.82
CA ARG A 67 -0.02 -11.88 -4.81
C ARG A 67 0.55 -11.83 -3.38
N PRO A 68 1.84 -12.08 -3.14
CA PRO A 68 2.35 -12.01 -1.77
C PRO A 68 2.34 -10.58 -1.19
N LEU A 69 2.55 -9.55 -2.02
CA LEU A 69 2.39 -8.16 -1.58
C LEU A 69 0.93 -7.87 -1.21
N GLU A 70 -0.03 -8.39 -1.97
CA GLU A 70 -1.45 -8.30 -1.60
C GLU A 70 -1.70 -8.95 -0.24
N ILE A 71 -1.24 -10.18 -0.03
CA ILE A 71 -1.41 -10.90 1.25
C ILE A 71 -0.78 -10.12 2.42
N ALA A 72 0.41 -9.55 2.22
CA ALA A 72 1.06 -8.72 3.22
C ALA A 72 0.21 -7.48 3.55
N LEU A 73 -0.27 -6.77 2.54
CA LEU A 73 -1.14 -5.61 2.73
C LEU A 73 -2.47 -5.98 3.40
N GLN A 74 -3.09 -7.11 3.03
CA GLN A 74 -4.30 -7.61 3.68
C GLN A 74 -4.10 -7.83 5.18
N ARG A 75 -2.97 -8.44 5.57
CA ARG A 75 -2.61 -8.70 6.97
C ARG A 75 -2.24 -7.44 7.75
N MET A 76 -1.68 -6.43 7.07
CA MET A 76 -1.33 -5.15 7.69
C MET A 76 -2.54 -4.24 7.90
N ARG A 77 -3.66 -4.43 7.18
CA ARG A 77 -4.84 -3.58 7.34
C ARG A 77 -5.35 -3.59 8.78
N LEU A 78 -5.65 -2.39 9.29
CA LEU A 78 -6.30 -2.21 10.57
C LEU A 78 -7.81 -2.00 10.37
N PRO A 79 -8.65 -2.46 11.31
CA PRO A 79 -10.05 -2.07 11.36
C PRO A 79 -10.17 -0.56 11.64
N GLY A 80 -10.86 0.18 10.78
CA GLY A 80 -11.16 1.60 10.99
C GLY A 80 -9.99 2.58 10.91
N GLU A 81 -8.73 2.12 10.79
CA GLU A 81 -7.55 2.98 10.72
C GLU A 81 -6.71 2.77 9.45
N THR A 82 -6.24 3.88 8.86
CA THR A 82 -5.31 3.86 7.71
C THR A 82 -3.88 3.61 8.16
N ARG A 83 -3.10 2.84 7.40
CA ARG A 83 -1.63 2.78 7.58
C ARG A 83 -0.90 3.57 6.53
N THR A 84 0.19 4.24 6.90
CA THR A 84 1.08 4.94 5.96
C THR A 84 2.34 4.12 5.76
N LEU A 85 2.53 3.62 4.55
CA LEU A 85 3.61 2.71 4.19
C LEU A 85 4.52 3.35 3.14
N TRP A 86 5.82 3.14 3.27
CA TRP A 86 6.75 3.21 2.16
C TRP A 86 7.04 1.78 1.71
N ILE A 87 6.68 1.46 0.47
CA ILE A 87 6.81 0.12 -0.11
C ILE A 87 7.91 0.21 -1.17
N ASP A 88 8.93 -0.64 -1.01
CA ASP A 88 10.05 -0.79 -1.96
C ASP A 88 9.61 -1.43 -3.29
#